data_AF-A0A8J7JK01-F1
#
_entry.id   AF-A0A8J7JK01-F1
#
_cell.length_a   1.000
_cell.length_b   1.000
_cell.length_c   1.000
_cell.angle_alpha   90.00
_cell.angle_beta   90.00
_cell.angle_gamma   90.00
#
_symmetry.space_group_name_H-M   'P 1'
#
loop_
_entity.id
_entity.type
_entity.pdbx_description
1 polymer ?
#
loop_
_entity_poly.entity_id
_entity_poly.type
_entity_poly.pdbx_seq_one_letter_code
_entity_poly.pdbx_strand_id
1 'polypeptide(L)' 'MSNSIITKVIEEMNALPDDLQQQVLEFVESLRQQRIETSDNAWDVLESLTGTVEASADWSAEHDHYLYGTPKHQEADS' A
#
# COMPACT_ATOMS: atom_id res chain seq x y z
N MET A 1 28.50 6.28 10.04
CA MET A 1 29.42 5.19 9.65
C MET A 1 29.20 4.95 8.17
N SER A 2 30.19 5.23 7.33
CA SER A 2 30.07 5.07 5.88
C SER A 2 29.77 3.61 5.57
N ASN A 3 28.75 3.38 4.74
CA ASN A 3 28.13 2.07 4.52
C ASN A 3 29.10 1.18 3.72
N SER A 4 30.06 0.52 4.41
CA SER A 4 31.19 -0.23 3.83
C SER A 4 30.78 -1.24 2.75
N ILE A 5 29.57 -1.76 2.85
CA ILE A 5 29.01 -2.71 1.89
C ILE A 5 28.75 -2.04 0.53
N ILE A 6 28.21 -0.83 0.50
CA ILE A 6 27.89 -0.11 -0.74
C ILE A 6 29.16 0.18 -1.52
N THR A 7 30.20 0.67 -0.83
CA THR A 7 31.50 0.96 -1.45
C THR A 7 32.10 -0.29 -2.08
N LYS A 8 32.09 -1.42 -1.36
CA LYS A 8 32.62 -2.68 -1.87
C LYS A 8 31.82 -3.22 -3.06
N VAL A 9 30.48 -3.11 -3.03
CA VAL A 9 29.64 -3.52 -4.16
C VAL A 9 29.95 -2.69 -5.42
N ILE A 10 30.12 -1.37 -5.28
CA ILE A 10 30.46 -0.50 -6.42
C ILE A 10 31.84 -0.83 -6.97
N GLU A 11 32.83 -1.07 -6.11
CA GLU A 11 34.19 -1.47 -6.53
C GLU A 11 34.19 -2.77 -7.34
N GLU A 12 33.51 -3.81 -6.83
CA GLU A 12 33.42 -5.09 -7.53
C GLU A 12 32.64 -4.96 -8.85
N MET A 13 31.55 -4.20 -8.89
CA MET A 13 30.79 -3.97 -10.13
C MET A 13 31.62 -3.28 -11.21
N ASN A 14 32.44 -2.28 -10.85
CA ASN A 14 33.30 -1.58 -11.79
C ASN A 14 34.44 -2.45 -12.35
N ALA A 15 34.80 -3.54 -11.66
CA ALA A 15 35.80 -4.50 -12.11
C ALA A 15 35.26 -5.58 -13.07
N LEU A 16 33.93 -5.68 -13.21
CA LEU A 16 33.28 -6.65 -14.07
C LEU A 16 33.24 -6.18 -15.54
N PRO A 17 33.29 -7.11 -16.51
CA PRO A 17 32.93 -6.84 -17.90
C PRO A 17 31.48 -6.37 -18.08
N ASP A 18 31.19 -5.62 -19.16
CA ASP A 18 29.89 -4.98 -19.41
C ASP A 18 28.71 -5.98 -19.44
N ASP A 19 28.91 -7.19 -19.97
CA ASP A 19 27.89 -8.25 -20.02
C ASP A 19 27.50 -8.78 -18.64
N LEU A 20 28.47 -8.81 -17.71
CA LEU A 20 28.22 -9.16 -16.32
C LEU A 20 27.63 -7.98 -15.55
N GLN A 21 28.03 -6.74 -15.84
CA GLN A 21 27.41 -5.56 -15.26
C GLN A 21 25.91 -5.48 -15.61
N GLN A 22 25.55 -5.79 -16.86
CA GLN A 22 24.17 -5.84 -17.32
C GLN A 22 23.35 -6.89 -16.55
N GLN A 23 23.90 -8.09 -16.32
CA GLN A 23 23.24 -9.13 -15.52
C GLN A 23 23.02 -8.69 -14.07
N VAL A 24 23.98 -7.97 -13.47
CA VAL A 24 23.83 -7.42 -12.12
C VAL A 24 22.72 -6.37 -12.08
N LEU A 25 22.62 -5.51 -13.10
CA LEU A 25 21.54 -4.53 -13.20
C LEU A 25 20.17 -5.22 -13.25
N GLU A 26 19.99 -6.20 -14.13
CA GLU A 26 18.76 -6.98 -14.25
C GLU A 26 18.40 -7.68 -12.92
N PHE A 27 19.39 -8.23 -12.23
CA PHE A 27 19.20 -8.83 -10.92
C PHE A 27 18.72 -7.80 -9.89
N VAL A 28 19.35 -6.63 -9.80
CA VAL A 28 18.93 -5.57 -8.88
C VAL A 28 17.51 -5.07 -9.18
N GLU A 29 17.15 -4.96 -10.45
CA GLU A 29 15.78 -4.61 -10.88
C GLU A 29 14.78 -5.69 -10.45
N SER A 30 15.12 -6.97 -10.63
CA SER A 30 14.27 -8.08 -10.16
C SER A 30 14.06 -8.05 -8.64
N LEU A 31 15.10 -7.76 -7.86
CA LEU A 31 15.01 -7.64 -6.40
C LEU A 31 14.13 -6.46 -5.98
N ARG A 32 14.18 -5.35 -6.72
CA ARG A 32 13.29 -4.20 -6.48
C ARG A 32 11.84 -4.57 -6.75
N GLN A 33 11.58 -5.26 -7.86
CA GLN A 33 10.23 -5.70 -8.22
C GLN A 33 9.67 -6.68 -7.19
N GLN A 34 10.48 -7.66 -6.76
CA GLN A 34 10.10 -8.61 -5.72
C GLN A 34 9.78 -7.92 -4.40
N ARG A 35 10.55 -6.89 -4.01
CA ARG A 35 10.29 -6.15 -2.77
C ARG A 35 8.92 -5.44 -2.82
N ILE A 36 8.53 -4.90 -3.97
CA ILE A 36 7.22 -4.25 -4.18
C ILE A 36 6.09 -5.27 -4.07
N GLU A 37 6.28 -6.49 -4.58
CA GLU A 37 5.28 -7.57 -4.47
C GLU A 37 5.16 -8.12 -3.04
N THR A 38 6.24 -8.10 -2.26
CA THR A 38 6.23 -8.59 -0.86
C THR A 38 5.84 -7.55 0.19
N SER A 39 5.77 -6.26 -0.18
CA SER A 39 5.13 -5.29 0.71
C SER A 39 3.63 -5.44 0.52
N ASP A 40 2.97 -6.16 1.44
CA ASP A 40 1.51 -6.14 1.56
C ASP A 40 1.09 -4.68 1.41
N ASN A 41 0.31 -4.40 0.37
CA ASN A 41 -0.03 -3.02 0.10
C ASN A 41 -0.85 -2.53 1.32
N ALA A 42 -0.82 -1.23 1.63
CA ALA A 42 -1.51 -0.74 2.83
C ALA A 42 -3.00 -1.13 2.88
N TRP A 43 -3.62 -1.37 1.71
CA TRP A 43 -4.99 -1.88 1.58
C TRP A 43 -5.12 -3.37 1.89
N ASP A 44 -4.16 -4.22 1.53
CA ASP A 44 -4.15 -5.65 1.88
C ASP A 44 -3.98 -5.83 3.40
N VAL A 45 -3.13 -4.99 4.02
CA VAL A 45 -2.99 -4.97 5.48
C VAL A 45 -4.29 -4.52 6.14
N LEU A 46 -4.92 -3.46 5.64
CA LEU A 46 -6.21 -3.01 6.16
C LEU A 46 -7.28 -4.09 5.96
N GLU A 47 -7.39 -4.70 4.79
CA GLU A 47 -8.31 -5.79 4.49
C GLU A 47 -8.10 -6.99 5.42
N SER A 48 -6.85 -7.39 5.67
CA SER A 48 -6.54 -8.50 6.59
C SER A 48 -6.89 -8.19 8.06
N LEU A 49 -6.84 -6.92 8.46
CA LEU A 49 -7.17 -6.47 9.81
C LEU A 49 -8.66 -6.14 9.97
N THR A 50 -9.35 -5.82 8.88
CA THR A 50 -10.78 -5.50 8.88
C THR A 50 -11.60 -6.74 8.51
N GLY A 51 -12.27 -7.33 9.49
CA GLY A 51 -13.34 -8.29 9.18
C GLY A 51 -14.53 -7.59 8.50
N THR A 52 -15.22 -8.27 7.60
CA THR A 52 -16.52 -7.81 7.10
C THR A 52 -17.57 -7.98 8.20
N VAL A 53 -18.15 -6.88 8.65
CA VAL A 53 -19.38 -6.91 9.44
C VAL A 53 -20.52 -6.72 8.45
N GLU A 54 -21.40 -7.71 8.30
CA GLU A 54 -22.64 -7.50 7.56
C GLU A 54 -23.44 -6.41 8.27
N ALA A 55 -23.51 -5.25 7.61
CA ALA A 55 -24.39 -4.20 8.06
C ALA A 55 -25.83 -4.69 7.87
N SER A 56 -26.61 -4.71 8.97
CA SER A 56 -28.06 -4.70 8.82
C SER A 56 -28.43 -3.46 8.00
N ALA A 57 -29.47 -3.57 7.17
CA ALA A 57 -29.82 -2.60 6.12
C ALA A 57 -30.00 -1.13 6.57
N ASP A 58 -29.90 -0.83 7.87
CA ASP A 58 -30.36 0.41 8.49
C ASP A 58 -29.34 1.10 9.41
N TRP A 59 -28.04 0.96 9.18
CA TRP A 59 -27.08 1.82 9.92
C TRP A 59 -27.22 3.30 9.58
N SER A 60 -27.76 3.63 8.40
CA SER A 60 -28.17 5.01 8.06
C SER A 60 -29.54 5.40 8.63
N ALA A 61 -30.25 4.50 9.32
CA ALA A 61 -31.52 4.78 9.99
C ALA A 61 -31.33 5.67 11.22
N GLU A 62 -30.30 5.38 12.01
CA GLU A 62 -29.97 6.03 13.29
C GLU A 62 -29.22 7.37 13.13
N HIS A 63 -28.75 7.68 11.92
CA HIS A 63 -28.11 8.97 11.65
C HIS A 63 -29.16 9.96 11.13
N ASP A 64 -29.62 10.86 12.00
CA ASP A 64 -30.63 11.89 11.71
C ASP A 64 -30.17 12.95 10.70
N HIS A 65 -28.90 12.96 10.30
CA HIS A 65 -28.30 14.02 9.49
C HIS A 65 -27.50 13.46 8.30
N TYR A 66 -27.95 13.75 7.09
CA TYR A 66 -27.09 13.63 5.91
C TYR A 66 -26.03 14.73 5.93
N LEU A 67 -24.88 14.48 5.30
CA LEU A 67 -23.72 15.40 5.23
C LEU A 67 -24.07 16.82 4.72
N TYR A 68 -25.25 17.00 4.12
CA TYR A 68 -25.77 18.27 3.57
C TYR A 68 -27.01 18.80 4.31
N GLY A 69 -27.23 18.40 5.57
CA GLY A 69 -28.13 19.08 6.50
C GLY A 69 -29.62 18.96 6.22
N THR A 70 -30.04 18.02 5.34
CA THR A 70 -31.46 17.78 5.07
C THR A 70 -32.02 16.86 6.16
N PRO A 71 -32.99 17.30 6.98
CA PRO A 71 -33.60 16.46 8.01
C PRO A 71 -34.33 15.28 7.37
N LYS A 72 -34.11 14.08 7.92
CA LYS A 72 -34.69 12.85 7.38
C LYS A 72 -36.20 12.73 7.60
N HIS A 73 -36.73 13.37 8.65
CA HIS A 73 -38.15 13.43 8.94
C HIS A 73 -38.67 14.85 8.69
N GLN A 74 -39.60 15.00 7.74
CA GLN A 74 -40.46 16.18 7.70
C GLN A 74 -41.45 16.04 8.86
N GLU A 75 -41.46 17.02 9.75
CA GLU A 75 -42.49 17.14 10.78
C GLU A 75 -43.85 17.10 10.08
N ALA A 76 -44.56 15.98 10.25
CA ALA A 76 -45.95 15.88 9.82
C ALA A 76 -46.77 16.78 10.74
N ASP A 77 -47.35 17.80 10.11
CA ASP A 77 -48.43 18.70 10.54
C ASP A 77 -49.10 18.35 11.89
N SER A 78 -49.17 19.34 12.78
CA SER A 78 -50.15 19.43 13.88
C SER A 78 -50.97 20.71 13.75
#